data_AF-A0A8B9HCR6-F1
#
_entry.id   AF-A0A8B9HCR6-F1
#
_cell.length_a   1.000
_cell.length_b   1.000
_cell.length_c   1.000
_cell.angle_alpha   90.00
_cell.angle_beta   90.00
_cell.angle_gamma   90.00
#
_symmetry.space_group_name_H-M   'P 1'
#
loop_
_entity.id
_entity.type
_entity.pdbx_description
1 polymer ?
#
loop_
_entity_poly.entity_id
_entity_poly.type
_entity_poly.pdbx_seq_one_letter_code
_entity_poly.pdbx_strand_id
1 'polypeptide(L)'
;MFLFFHSCTVSGDSSVHLSEDQFLCSICLDVFTDPVSTPCGHNFCMICIKTCWGDSQQCNCPFCKEKFTKRPELKVNTTLREVVDHFKKKSRIRVSFFSFY
;
A
#
# COMPACT_ATOMS: atom_id res chain seq x y z
N MET A 1 25.15 11.40 9.16
CA MET A 1 24.46 10.42 10.03
C MET A 1 23.01 10.85 10.11
N PHE A 2 22.17 10.42 9.16
CA PHE A 2 20.75 10.79 9.15
C PHE A 2 20.04 10.01 10.25
N LEU A 3 19.77 10.68 11.37
CA LEU A 3 18.83 10.21 12.38
C LEU A 3 17.43 10.54 11.87
N PHE A 4 16.79 9.61 11.18
CA PHE A 4 15.33 9.65 11.06
C PHE A 4 14.74 9.23 12.41
N PHE A 5 14.47 10.21 13.26
CA PHE A 5 13.59 10.02 14.39
C PHE A 5 12.18 9.77 13.85
N HIS A 6 11.72 8.52 13.87
CA HIS A 6 10.30 8.22 13.75
C HIS A 6 9.68 8.53 15.12
N SER A 7 9.25 9.77 15.32
CA SER A 7 8.57 10.19 16.54
C SER A 7 7.21 9.50 16.62
N CYS A 8 7.10 8.43 17.42
CA CYS A 8 5.81 7.91 17.86
C CYS A 8 5.33 8.77 19.03
N THR A 9 4.53 9.79 18.76
CA THR A 9 3.72 10.45 19.80
C THR A 9 2.43 9.65 19.98
N VAL A 10 2.32 8.92 21.09
CA VAL A 10 1.04 8.37 21.58
C VAL A 10 0.25 9.53 22.19
N SER A 11 -0.84 9.91 21.54
CA SER A 11 -1.84 10.85 22.06
C SER A 11 -3.18 10.14 22.07
N GLY A 12 -3.79 10.03 23.25
CA GLY A 12 -5.08 9.37 23.48
C GLY A 12 -6.25 10.10 22.82
N ASP A 13 -6.56 9.68 21.61
CA ASP A 13 -7.89 9.54 21.00
C ASP A 13 -7.69 8.42 19.98
N SER A 14 -8.47 7.33 20.03
CA SER A 14 -8.21 6.12 19.21
C SER A 14 -8.55 6.31 17.72
N SER A 15 -8.26 7.48 17.15
CA SER A 15 -8.21 7.69 15.71
C SER A 15 -6.84 7.26 15.21
N VAL A 16 -6.76 6.05 14.66
CA VAL A 16 -5.57 5.63 13.89
C VAL A 16 -5.48 6.57 12.68
N HIS A 17 -4.52 7.50 12.70
CA HIS A 17 -4.27 8.40 11.59
C HIS A 17 -3.58 7.62 10.47
N LEU A 18 -4.39 6.91 9.68
CA LEU A 18 -3.92 6.25 8.48
C LEU A 18 -3.54 7.33 7.45
N SER A 19 -2.26 7.40 7.09
CA SER A 19 -1.78 8.27 6.03
C SER A 19 -1.99 7.60 4.67
N GLU A 20 -2.19 8.40 3.60
CA GLU A 20 -2.38 7.85 2.25
C GLU A 20 -1.17 7.00 1.82
N ASP A 21 0.01 7.32 2.35
CA ASP A 21 1.28 6.62 2.12
C ASP A 21 1.23 5.13 2.46
N GLN A 22 0.36 4.72 3.40
CA GLN A 22 0.18 3.31 3.78
C GLN A 22 -0.52 2.48 2.69
N PHE A 23 -1.14 3.15 1.72
CA PHE A 23 -1.90 2.54 0.64
C PHE A 23 -1.24 2.70 -0.73
N LEU A 24 0.03 3.12 -0.77
CA LEU A 24 0.78 3.30 -2.01
C LEU A 24 1.46 2.01 -2.47
N CYS A 25 1.38 1.76 -3.77
CA CYS A 25 2.16 0.75 -4.44
C CYS A 25 3.60 1.24 -4.59
N SER A 26 4.58 0.50 -4.06
CA SER A 26 5.99 0.89 -4.14
C SER A 26 6.60 0.82 -5.55
N ILE A 27 5.84 0.40 -6.57
CA ILE A 27 6.29 0.34 -7.96
C ILE A 27 5.82 1.59 -8.73
N CYS A 28 4.52 1.89 -8.71
CA CYS A 28 3.98 3.06 -9.41
C CYS A 28 3.91 4.31 -8.54
N LEU A 29 4.20 4.19 -7.24
CA LEU A 29 4.15 5.27 -6.24
C LEU A 29 2.78 5.96 -6.16
N ASP A 30 1.72 5.21 -6.49
CA ASP A 30 0.34 5.66 -6.47
C ASP A 30 -0.50 4.67 -5.65
N VAL A 31 -1.68 5.09 -5.23
CA VAL A 31 -2.61 4.31 -4.42
C VAL A 31 -2.96 3.01 -5.15
N PHE A 32 -3.03 1.91 -4.41
CA PHE A 32 -3.30 0.61 -4.98
C PHE A 32 -4.53 0.60 -5.90
N THR A 33 -4.31 0.01 -7.08
CA THR A 33 -5.35 -0.43 -8.02
C THR A 33 -5.24 -1.95 -8.13
N ASP A 34 -6.33 -2.63 -7.83
CA ASP A 34 -6.36 -4.10 -7.77
C ASP A 34 -5.20 -4.68 -6.94
N PRO A 35 -5.09 -4.35 -5.63
CA PRO A 35 -3.96 -4.80 -4.82
C PRO A 35 -3.89 -6.32 -4.76
N VAL A 36 -2.67 -6.84 -4.80
CA VAL A 36 -2.34 -8.26 -4.59
C VAL A 36 -1.25 -8.38 -3.54
N SER A 37 -1.26 -9.48 -2.80
CA SER A 37 -0.26 -9.78 -1.77
C SER A 37 0.70 -10.86 -2.27
N THR A 38 2.01 -10.64 -2.12
CA THR A 38 3.02 -11.67 -2.39
C THR A 38 3.15 -12.62 -1.19
N PRO A 39 3.78 -13.81 -1.35
CA PRO A 39 4.03 -14.73 -0.23
C PRO A 39 4.83 -14.10 0.93
N CYS A 40 5.66 -13.11 0.65
CA CYS A 40 6.41 -12.36 1.67
C CYS A 40 5.61 -11.23 2.34
N GLY A 41 4.31 -11.10 2.06
CA GLY A 41 3.40 -10.17 2.72
C GLY A 41 3.37 -8.75 2.16
N HIS A 42 4.15 -8.43 1.13
CA HIS A 42 4.14 -7.10 0.50
C HIS A 42 3.02 -6.98 -0.54
N ASN A 43 2.49 -5.77 -0.70
CA ASN A 43 1.34 -5.50 -1.55
C ASN A 43 1.73 -4.62 -2.75
N PHE A 44 1.16 -4.92 -3.92
CA PHE A 44 1.40 -4.20 -5.17
C PHE A 44 0.11 -4.13 -5.99
N CYS A 45 0.01 -3.19 -6.93
CA CYS A 45 -1.02 -3.27 -7.96
C CYS A 45 -0.81 -4.53 -8.81
N MET A 46 -1.90 -5.22 -9.16
CA MET A 46 -1.87 -6.44 -10.00
C MET A 46 -1.04 -6.25 -11.27
N ILE A 47 -1.27 -5.14 -11.98
CA ILE A 47 -0.55 -4.83 -13.22
C ILE A 47 0.93 -4.60 -12.95
N CYS A 48 1.27 -3.78 -11.95
CA CYS A 48 2.65 -3.43 -11.63
C CYS A 48 3.53 -4.66 -11.33
N ILE A 49 3.07 -5.56 -10.46
CA ILE A 49 3.86 -6.75 -10.13
C ILE A 49 3.97 -7.73 -11.31
N LYS A 50 2.91 -7.87 -12.11
CA LYS A 50 2.95 -8.70 -13.33
C LYS A 50 3.93 -8.14 -14.35
N THR A 51 3.95 -6.82 -14.54
CA THR A 51 4.91 -6.15 -15.43
C THR A 51 6.34 -6.32 -14.91
N CYS A 52 6.58 -6.20 -13.60
CA CYS A 52 7.91 -6.44 -13.01
C CYS A 52 8.41 -7.88 -13.24
N TRP A 53 7.55 -8.88 -13.15
CA TRP A 53 7.92 -10.27 -13.43
C TRP A 53 8.02 -10.56 -14.93
N GLY A 54 7.24 -9.86 -15.77
CA GLY A 54 7.20 -10.10 -17.22
C GLY A 54 6.94 -11.57 -17.55
N ASP A 55 7.75 -12.13 -18.45
CA ASP A 55 7.77 -13.55 -18.82
C ASP A 55 8.83 -14.37 -18.04
N SER A 56 9.51 -13.74 -17.08
CA SER A 56 10.54 -14.41 -16.28
C SER A 56 9.92 -15.51 -15.42
N GLN A 57 10.64 -16.63 -15.34
CA GLN A 57 10.36 -17.69 -14.36
C GLN A 57 10.87 -17.32 -12.96
N GLN A 58 11.89 -16.46 -12.89
CA GLN A 58 12.38 -15.92 -11.63
C GLN A 58 11.51 -14.74 -11.20
N CYS A 59 10.77 -14.96 -10.12
CA CYS A 59 9.90 -13.95 -9.52
C CYS A 59 10.48 -13.57 -8.16
N ASN A 60 10.91 -12.33 -7.99
CA ASN A 60 11.29 -11.78 -6.68
C ASN A 60 10.35 -10.66 -6.27
N CYS A 61 10.26 -10.40 -4.97
CA CYS A 61 9.59 -9.23 -4.44
C CYS A 61 10.34 -7.96 -4.87
N PRO A 62 9.68 -6.97 -5.51
CA PRO A 62 10.33 -5.71 -5.85
C PRO A 62 10.79 -4.91 -4.63
N PHE A 63 10.14 -5.09 -3.47
CA PHE A 63 10.43 -4.38 -2.24
C PHE A 63 11.56 -5.05 -1.44
N CYS A 64 11.31 -6.22 -0.84
CA CYS A 64 12.28 -6.91 0.03
C CYS A 64 13.27 -7.83 -0.68
N LYS A 65 13.16 -7.98 -2.01
CA LYS A 65 14.02 -8.83 -2.87
C LYS A 65 13.97 -10.33 -2.57
N GLU A 66 13.04 -10.79 -1.73
CA GLU A 66 12.79 -12.22 -1.52
C GLU A 66 12.48 -12.94 -2.83
N LYS A 67 13.15 -14.06 -3.08
CA LYS A 67 12.99 -14.87 -4.29
C LYS A 67 11.90 -15.92 -4.06
N PHE A 68 10.99 -16.03 -5.01
CA PHE A 68 9.98 -17.09 -5.03
C PHE A 68 10.49 -18.25 -5.90
N THR A 69 10.44 -19.47 -5.36
CA THR A 69 10.91 -20.69 -6.05
C THR A 69 10.08 -21.02 -7.29
N LYS A 70 8.80 -20.63 -7.28
CA LYS A 70 7.87 -20.70 -8.40
C LYS A 70 7.11 -19.40 -8.52
N ARG A 71 6.63 -19.07 -9.73
CA ARG A 71 5.77 -17.91 -9.95
C ARG A 71 4.48 -18.04 -9.13
N PRO A 72 4.23 -17.14 -8.16
CA PRO A 72 3.00 -17.19 -7.36
C PRO A 72 1.77 -16.89 -8.23
N GLU A 73 0.67 -17.61 -7.97
CA GLU A 73 -0.64 -17.23 -8.50
C GLU A 73 -1.15 -16.03 -7.70
N LEU A 74 -1.32 -14.88 -8.37
CA LEU A 74 -1.76 -13.65 -7.74
C LEU A 74 -3.29 -13.53 -7.80
N LYS A 75 -3.89 -13.33 -6.64
CA LYS A 75 -5.32 -13.01 -6.49
C LYS A 75 -5.45 -11.62 -5.88
N VAL A 76 -6.45 -10.89 -6.32
CA VAL A 76 -6.79 -9.60 -5.73
C VAL A 76 -7.10 -9.80 -4.25
N ASN A 77 -6.44 -9.00 -3.41
CA ASN A 77 -6.77 -8.87 -2.00
C ASN A 77 -7.99 -7.94 -1.88
N THR A 78 -9.19 -8.54 -1.82
CA THR A 78 -10.46 -7.80 -1.75
C THR A 78 -10.58 -6.97 -0.48
N THR A 79 -10.12 -7.49 0.66
CA THR A 79 -10.10 -6.76 1.92
C THR A 79 -9.26 -5.49 1.82
N LEU A 80 -8.04 -5.58 1.26
CA LEU A 80 -7.19 -4.40 1.09
C LEU A 80 -7.80 -3.40 0.09
N ARG A 81 -8.42 -3.89 -0.98
CA ARG A 81 -9.14 -3.04 -1.94
C ARG A 81 -10.26 -2.25 -1.26
N GLU A 82 -11.09 -2.92 -0.46
CA GLU A 82 -12.19 -2.27 0.27
C GLU A 82 -11.70 -1.20 1.25
N VAL A 83 -10.61 -1.49 1.97
CA VAL A 83 -9.98 -0.51 2.88
C VAL A 83 -9.47 0.71 2.12
N VAL A 84 -8.77 0.50 1.01
CA VAL A 84 -8.27 1.57 0.13
C VAL A 84 -9.41 2.42 -0.42
N ASP A 85 -10.49 1.79 -0.89
CA ASP A 85 -11.65 2.49 -1.46
C ASP A 85 -12.40 3.30 -0.40
N HIS A 86 -12.54 2.76 0.81
CA HIS A 86 -13.12 3.47 1.95
C HIS A 86 -12.29 4.69 2.32
N PHE A 87 -10.96 4.55 2.33
CA PHE A 87 -10.05 5.64 2.63
C PHE A 87 -10.12 6.74 1.55
N LYS A 88 -10.12 6.38 0.26
CA LYS A 88 -10.33 7.32 -0.86
C LYS A 88 -11.65 8.08 -0.77
N LYS A 89 -12.72 7.42 -0.30
CA LYS A 89 -14.02 8.08 -0.09
C LYS A 89 -13.98 9.04 1.09
N LYS A 90 -13.34 8.66 2.20
CA LYS A 90 -13.18 9.51 3.38
C LYS A 90 -12.27 10.72 3.14
N SER A 91 -11.19 10.59 2.37
CA SER A 91 -10.31 11.73 2.02
C SER A 91 -10.99 12.73 1.08
N ARG A 92 -11.94 12.27 0.25
CA ARG A 92 -12.84 13.15 -0.54
C ARG A 92 -13.92 13.83 0.31
N ILE A 93 -14.24 13.29 1.48
CA ILE A 93 -15.04 13.93 2.52
C ILE A 93 -14.08 14.59 3.53
N ARG A 94 -13.17 15.44 3.05
CA ARG A 94 -12.73 16.54 3.90
C ARG A 94 -13.93 17.47 3.98
N VAL A 95 -14.73 17.31 5.04
CA VAL A 95 -15.67 18.36 5.43
C VAL A 95 -14.82 19.60 5.60
N SER A 96 -14.95 20.55 4.69
CA SER A 96 -14.46 21.90 4.86
C SER A 96 -15.15 22.43 6.11
N PHE A 97 -14.49 22.27 7.26
CA PHE A 97 -14.72 23.17 8.37
C PHE A 97 -14.23 24.54 7.91
N PHE A 98 -15.13 25.27 7.25
CA PHE A 98 -15.15 26.71 7.37
C PHE A 98 -15.25 27.00 8.87
N SER A 99 -14.12 27.28 9.50
CA SER A 99 -14.13 28.13 10.68
C SER A 99 -13.47 29.43 10.25
N PHE A 100 -14.31 30.38 9.84
CA PHE A 100 -14.00 31.78 10.06
C PHE A 100 -13.71 31.95 11.54
N TYR A 101 -12.48 32.33 11.88
CA TYR A 101 -12.18 33.29 12.95
C TYR A 101 -10.95 34.08 12.52
#